data_AF-A0A955IUG5-F1
#
_entry.id   AF-A0A955IUG5-F1
#
_cell.length_a   1.000
_cell.length_b   1.000
_cell.length_c   1.000
_cell.angle_alpha   90.00
_cell.angle_beta   90.00
_cell.angle_gamma   90.00
#
_symmetry.space_group_name_H-M   'P 1'
#
loop_
_entity.id
_entity.type
_entity.pdbx_description
1 polymer ?
#
loop_
_entity_poly.entity_id
_entity_poly.type
_entity_poly.pdbx_seq_one_letter_code
_entity_poly.pdbx_strand_id
1 'polypeptide(L)'
;MQHPDAHIFDMTPDTLRAWGAERGMKPYRADQILDWVYRKGVADPDEMSNLSAADREILRTGMTFESARPIRHQVATDGTQKILLQWETPDEGTQENLLHSGMQGISLPVDDPSRQTECVMIPTETRRTACISSQVGCPVGCRFCASGLGGLDGNLSAGRIVEQA
;
A
#
# COMPACT_ATOMS: atom_id res chain seq x y z
N MET A 1 12.08 8.53 -0.63
CA MET A 1 11.34 7.25 -0.54
C MET A 1 11.13 6.69 -1.93
N GLN A 2 11.32 5.38 -2.13
CA GLN A 2 10.97 4.70 -3.38
C GLN A 2 9.55 4.12 -3.28
N HIS A 3 8.83 4.13 -4.38
CA HIS A 3 7.47 3.61 -4.50
C HIS A 3 7.42 2.52 -5.59
N PRO A 4 6.48 1.58 -5.54
CA PRO A 4 6.27 0.63 -6.63
C PRO A 4 5.92 1.36 -7.93
N ASP A 5 6.46 0.86 -9.06
CA ASP A 5 6.19 1.46 -10.39
C ASP A 5 4.72 1.32 -10.81
N ALA A 6 4.05 0.25 -10.39
CA ALA A 6 2.65 -0.02 -10.68
C ALA A 6 1.92 -0.43 -9.40
N HIS A 7 1.18 0.50 -8.81
CA HIS A 7 0.38 0.30 -7.62
C HIS A 7 -1.10 0.48 -7.94
N ILE A 8 -1.96 -0.46 -7.56
CA ILE A 8 -3.39 -0.41 -7.91
C ILE A 8 -4.08 0.89 -7.46
N PHE A 9 -3.72 1.42 -6.30
CA PHE A 9 -4.32 2.62 -5.74
C PHE A 9 -3.77 3.93 -6.35
N ASP A 10 -2.66 3.87 -7.09
CA ASP A 10 -2.19 4.99 -7.93
C ASP A 10 -2.90 5.02 -9.30
N MET A 11 -3.66 3.97 -9.65
CA MET A 11 -4.30 3.84 -10.94
C MET A 11 -5.70 4.48 -10.99
N THR A 12 -5.91 5.31 -12.00
CA THR A 12 -7.23 5.75 -12.46
C THR A 12 -7.85 4.72 -13.41
N PRO A 13 -9.16 4.80 -13.72
CA PRO A 13 -9.77 3.94 -14.73
C PRO A 13 -9.04 3.96 -16.07
N ASP A 14 -8.61 5.14 -16.54
CA ASP A 14 -7.94 5.29 -17.84
C ASP A 14 -6.51 4.73 -17.82
N THR A 15 -5.75 4.99 -16.76
CA THR A 15 -4.39 4.48 -16.63
C THR A 15 -4.37 2.95 -16.43
N LEU A 16 -5.34 2.39 -15.69
CA LEU A 16 -5.46 0.94 -15.54
C LEU A 16 -5.85 0.25 -16.85
N ARG A 17 -6.72 0.88 -17.65
CA ARG A 17 -7.06 0.40 -19.00
C ARG A 17 -5.84 0.36 -19.90
N ALA A 18 -5.04 1.43 -19.92
CA ALA A 18 -3.81 1.51 -20.71
C ALA A 18 -2.81 0.44 -20.26
N TRP A 19 -2.55 0.36 -18.95
CA TRP A 19 -1.65 -0.63 -18.35
C TRP A 19 -2.05 -2.07 -18.69
N GLY A 20 -3.35 -2.37 -18.63
CA GLY A 20 -3.90 -3.68 -18.99
C GLY A 20 -3.83 -3.97 -20.48
N ALA A 21 -4.08 -2.97 -21.34
CA ALA A 21 -4.03 -3.13 -22.80
C ALA A 21 -2.63 -3.49 -23.30
N GLU A 22 -1.59 -2.88 -22.74
CA GLU A 22 -0.18 -3.24 -23.01
C GLU A 22 0.13 -4.70 -22.69
N ARG A 23 -0.61 -5.30 -21.76
CA ARG A 23 -0.47 -6.69 -21.31
C ARG A 23 -1.52 -7.63 -21.91
N GLY A 24 -2.30 -7.17 -22.89
CA GLY A 24 -3.29 -7.97 -23.61
C GLY A 24 -4.65 -8.12 -22.92
N MET A 25 -4.91 -7.39 -21.82
CA MET A 25 -6.22 -7.40 -21.17
C MET A 25 -7.26 -6.64 -22.01
N LYS A 26 -8.52 -7.07 -21.90
CA LYS A 26 -9.65 -6.33 -22.49
C LYS A 26 -9.93 -5.05 -21.68
N PRO A 27 -10.38 -3.95 -22.31
CA PRO A 27 -10.58 -2.66 -21.62
C PRO A 27 -11.54 -2.71 -20.43
N TYR A 28 -12.57 -3.55 -20.48
CA TYR A 28 -13.54 -3.68 -19.39
C TYR A 28 -12.96 -4.35 -18.12
N ARG A 29 -11.77 -4.97 -18.19
CA ARG A 29 -11.12 -5.57 -17.02
C ARG A 29 -10.77 -4.53 -15.97
N ALA A 30 -10.40 -3.32 -16.39
CA ALA A 30 -10.11 -2.23 -15.46
C ALA A 30 -11.32 -1.94 -14.54
N ASP A 31 -12.53 -1.85 -15.10
CA ASP A 31 -13.74 -1.61 -14.31
C ASP A 31 -14.02 -2.76 -13.33
N GLN A 32 -13.77 -4.00 -13.75
CA GLN A 32 -13.93 -5.17 -12.89
C GLN A 32 -12.93 -5.18 -11.74
N ILE A 33 -11.66 -4.86 -12.01
CA ILE A 33 -10.60 -4.79 -11.00
C ILE A 33 -10.94 -3.68 -9.99
N LEU A 34 -11.31 -2.48 -10.47
CA LEU A 34 -11.68 -1.36 -9.60
C LEU A 34 -12.95 -1.64 -8.78
N ASP A 35 -13.90 -2.42 -9.31
CA ASP A 35 -15.06 -2.89 -8.55
C ASP A 35 -14.65 -3.80 -7.38
N TRP A 36 -13.72 -4.73 -7.59
CA TRP A 36 -13.18 -5.57 -6.51
C TRP A 36 -12.48 -4.74 -5.44
N VAL A 37 -11.59 -3.85 -5.87
CA VAL A 37 -10.75 -3.06 -4.97
C VAL A 37 -11.60 -2.08 -4.17
N TYR A 38 -12.38 -1.22 -4.82
CA TYR A 38 -13.04 -0.10 -4.14
C TYR A 38 -14.47 -0.39 -3.67
N ARG A 39 -15.22 -1.28 -4.32
CA ARG A 39 -16.60 -1.62 -3.88
C ARG A 39 -16.64 -2.84 -2.98
N LYS A 40 -15.79 -3.84 -3.23
CA LYS A 40 -15.76 -5.07 -2.42
C LYS A 40 -14.67 -5.04 -1.35
N GLY A 41 -13.70 -4.11 -1.43
CA GLY A 41 -12.60 -4.03 -0.48
C GLY A 41 -11.63 -5.19 -0.59
N VAL A 42 -11.47 -5.77 -1.78
CA VAL A 42 -10.63 -6.93 -2.03
C VAL A 42 -9.44 -6.52 -2.89
N ALA A 43 -8.26 -6.54 -2.28
CA ALA A 43 -6.98 -6.23 -2.93
C ALA A 43 -6.15 -7.48 -3.26
N ASP A 44 -6.77 -8.67 -3.26
CA ASP A 44 -6.13 -9.93 -3.67
C ASP A 44 -6.63 -10.35 -5.07
N PRO A 45 -5.77 -10.38 -6.10
CA PRO A 45 -6.13 -10.89 -7.43
C PRO A 45 -6.73 -12.29 -7.43
N ASP A 46 -6.33 -13.18 -6.52
CA ASP A 46 -6.78 -14.58 -6.49
C ASP A 46 -8.27 -14.69 -6.12
N GLU A 47 -8.77 -13.75 -5.33
CA GLU A 47 -10.17 -13.65 -4.93
C GLU A 47 -11.08 -13.08 -6.03
N MET A 48 -10.51 -12.50 -7.10
CA MET A 48 -11.27 -11.85 -8.18
C MET A 48 -11.89 -12.88 -9.13
N SER A 49 -12.95 -13.55 -8.68
CA SER A 49 -13.57 -14.72 -9.30
C SER A 49 -14.03 -14.54 -10.76
N ASN A 50 -14.32 -13.31 -11.18
CA ASN A 50 -14.75 -12.97 -12.55
C ASN A 50 -13.59 -12.62 -13.50
N LEU A 51 -12.34 -12.68 -13.04
CA LEU A 51 -11.12 -12.59 -13.85
C LEU A 51 -10.65 -13.98 -14.26
N SER A 52 -10.04 -14.07 -15.45
CA SER A 52 -9.44 -15.32 -15.92
C SER A 52 -8.14 -15.62 -15.17
N ALA A 53 -7.68 -16.87 -15.16
CA ALA A 53 -6.40 -17.24 -14.56
C ALA A 53 -5.22 -16.45 -15.16
N ALA A 54 -5.27 -16.19 -16.47
CA ALA A 54 -4.27 -15.37 -17.15
C ALA A 54 -4.30 -13.90 -16.68
N ASP A 55 -5.49 -13.31 -16.53
CA ASP A 55 -5.61 -11.92 -16.05
C ASP A 55 -5.12 -11.79 -14.60
N ARG A 56 -5.44 -12.76 -13.72
CA ARG A 56 -4.95 -12.77 -12.32
C ARG A 56 -3.44 -12.88 -12.25
N GLU A 57 -2.83 -13.72 -13.08
CA GLU A 57 -1.37 -13.86 -13.12
C GLU A 57 -0.66 -12.58 -13.57
N ILE A 58 -1.23 -11.86 -14.55
CA ILE A 58 -0.71 -10.56 -14.98
C ILE A 58 -0.77 -9.54 -13.82
N LEU A 59 -1.85 -9.52 -13.05
CA LEU A 59 -1.99 -8.65 -11.87
C LEU A 59 -0.97 -9.01 -10.79
N ARG A 60 -0.86 -10.31 -10.46
CA ARG A 60 0.03 -10.82 -9.41
C ARG A 60 1.49 -10.49 -9.66
N THR A 61 1.93 -10.56 -10.91
CA THR A 61 3.33 -10.36 -11.29
C THR A 61 3.67 -8.92 -11.64
N GLY A 62 2.67 -8.14 -12.09
CA GLY A 62 2.90 -6.82 -12.67
C GLY A 62 2.41 -5.64 -11.83
N MET A 63 1.64 -5.87 -10.77
CA MET A 63 1.02 -4.80 -9.99
C MET A 63 1.05 -5.08 -8.49
N THR A 64 1.42 -4.07 -7.73
CA THR A 64 1.35 -4.05 -6.27
C THR A 64 -0.06 -3.67 -5.83
N PHE A 65 -0.62 -4.46 -4.92
CA PHE A 65 -1.93 -4.20 -4.33
C PHE A 65 -1.82 -3.61 -2.94
N GLU A 66 -1.13 -4.30 -2.04
CA GLU A 66 -0.77 -3.80 -0.71
C GLU A 66 0.76 -3.65 -0.65
N SER A 67 1.22 -2.48 -0.21
CA SER A 67 2.62 -2.13 0.00
C SER A 67 2.95 -1.79 1.46
N ALA A 68 1.93 -1.75 2.32
CA ALA A 68 2.03 -1.51 3.75
C ALA A 68 1.99 -2.83 4.54
N ARG A 69 2.92 -2.98 5.47
CA ARG A 69 2.87 -4.02 6.50
C ARG A 69 2.48 -3.39 7.84
N PRO A 70 1.40 -3.83 8.51
CA PRO A 70 1.08 -3.35 9.85
C PRO A 70 2.10 -3.91 10.85
N ILE A 71 2.87 -3.02 11.48
CA ILE A 71 3.88 -3.39 12.49
C ILE A 71 3.35 -3.29 13.92
N ARG A 72 2.33 -2.46 14.13
CA ARG A 72 1.67 -2.35 15.43
C ARG A 72 0.22 -1.93 15.27
N HIS A 73 -0.67 -2.58 16.01
CA HIS A 73 -2.08 -2.20 16.11
C HIS A 73 -2.44 -1.99 17.58
N GLN A 74 -2.97 -0.81 17.91
CA GLN A 74 -3.43 -0.44 19.24
C GLN A 74 -4.90 -0.10 19.20
N VAL A 75 -5.67 -0.63 20.15
CA VAL A 75 -7.11 -0.38 20.28
C VAL A 75 -7.38 0.27 21.63
N ALA A 76 -7.99 1.45 21.61
CA ALA A 76 -8.42 2.17 22.80
C ALA A 76 -9.78 1.67 23.32
N THR A 77 -10.13 2.05 24.54
CA THR A 77 -11.41 1.66 25.19
C THR A 77 -12.65 2.23 24.50
N ASP A 78 -12.51 3.34 23.78
CA ASP A 78 -13.58 3.96 22.96
C ASP A 78 -13.68 3.35 21.55
N GLY A 79 -12.87 2.33 21.25
CA GLY A 79 -12.82 1.66 19.95
C GLY A 79 -11.91 2.33 18.92
N THR A 80 -11.26 3.45 19.26
CA THR A 80 -10.25 4.07 18.38
C THR A 80 -9.12 3.08 18.11
N GLN A 81 -8.81 2.88 16.83
CA GLN A 81 -7.76 1.97 16.37
C GLN A 81 -6.64 2.79 15.76
N LYS A 82 -5.42 2.64 16.28
CA LYS A 82 -4.21 3.26 15.76
C LYS A 82 -3.30 2.16 15.21
N ILE A 83 -2.96 2.27 13.94
CA ILE A 83 -2.13 1.30 13.23
C ILE A 83 -0.85 2.01 12.79
N LEU A 84 0.28 1.41 13.10
CA LEU A 84 1.59 1.81 12.59
C LEU A 84 1.93 0.90 11.42
N LEU A 85 2.20 1.50 10.27
CA LEU A 85 2.44 0.85 8.99
C LEU A 85 3.91 1.03 8.60
N GLN A 86 4.55 -0.04 8.13
CA GLN A 86 5.87 -0.03 7.49
C GLN A 86 5.67 -0.12 5.98
N TRP A 87 6.24 0.82 5.23
CA TRP A 87 6.17 0.80 3.77
C TRP A 87 7.32 0.00 3.17
N GLU A 88 7.00 -1.05 2.42
CA GLU A 88 7.99 -1.90 1.73
C GLU A 88 8.61 -1.14 0.54
N THR A 89 9.90 -1.35 0.27
CA THR A 89 10.51 -0.82 -0.95
C THR A 89 10.54 -1.89 -2.05
N PRO A 90 10.55 -1.50 -3.34
CA PRO A 90 10.67 -2.46 -4.44
C PRO A 90 11.86 -3.42 -4.28
N ASP A 91 12.97 -2.92 -3.72
CA ASP A 91 14.19 -3.71 -3.48
C ASP A 91 14.06 -4.76 -2.35
N GLU A 92 13.10 -4.61 -1.43
CA GLU A 92 12.84 -5.59 -0.36
C GLU A 92 12.04 -6.79 -0.87
N GLY A 93 11.25 -6.62 -1.94
CA GLY A 93 10.45 -7.68 -2.58
C GLY A 93 11.24 -8.57 -3.55
N THR A 94 12.45 -8.19 -3.98
CA THR A 94 13.23 -8.93 -5.00
C THR A 94 14.05 -10.10 -4.44
N GLN A 95 13.77 -10.58 -3.23
CA GLN A 95 14.54 -11.65 -2.60
C GLN A 95 14.18 -13.07 -3.01
N GLU A 96 13.35 -13.28 -4.05
CA GLU A 96 13.20 -14.63 -4.64
C GLU A 96 14.30 -15.00 -5.66
N ASN A 97 15.26 -14.11 -5.98
CA ASN A 97 16.28 -14.40 -7.01
C ASN A 97 17.75 -14.12 -6.60
N LEU A 98 18.16 -14.52 -5.39
CA LEU A 98 19.57 -14.61 -4.99
C LEU A 98 20.01 -16.08 -4.80
N LEU A 99 19.88 -16.89 -5.86
CA LEU A 99 20.35 -18.29 -5.89
C LEU A 99 21.71 -18.49 -6.61
N HIS A 100 22.50 -17.44 -6.84
CA HIS A 100 23.77 -17.57 -7.59
C HIS A 100 25.07 -17.29 -6.83
N SER A 101 25.04 -17.13 -5.51
CA SER A 101 26.31 -17.08 -4.75
C SER A 101 26.14 -17.53 -3.30
N GLY A 102 26.15 -18.85 -3.09
CA GLY A 102 26.72 -19.61 -1.96
C GLY A 102 26.68 -19.13 -0.49
N MET A 103 26.02 -18.03 -0.14
CA MET A 103 25.83 -17.53 1.22
C MET A 103 24.43 -16.95 1.32
N GLN A 104 23.54 -17.69 2.00
CA GLN A 104 22.20 -17.24 2.35
C GLN A 104 22.31 -16.18 3.45
N GLY A 105 22.48 -14.92 3.06
CA GLY A 105 22.18 -13.80 3.93
C GLY A 105 20.67 -13.78 4.17
N ILE A 106 20.22 -14.17 5.36
CA ILE A 106 18.85 -13.96 5.79
C ILE A 106 18.67 -12.44 5.88
N SER A 107 17.94 -11.83 4.94
CA SER A 107 17.43 -10.48 5.17
C SER A 107 16.23 -10.62 6.08
N LEU A 108 16.44 -10.41 7.37
CA LEU A 108 15.31 -10.22 8.26
C LEU A 108 14.66 -8.89 7.86
N PRO A 109 13.32 -8.81 7.76
CA PRO A 109 12.67 -7.53 7.60
C PRO A 109 13.03 -6.65 8.80
N VAL A 110 13.85 -5.61 8.56
CA VAL A 110 14.25 -4.65 9.58
C VAL A 110 13.24 -3.52 9.54
N ASP A 111 12.52 -3.32 10.65
CA ASP A 111 11.63 -2.17 10.82
C ASP A 111 12.47 -0.88 10.76
N ASP A 112 12.07 0.06 9.91
CA ASP A 112 12.78 1.31 9.65
C ASP A 112 11.84 2.50 9.88
N PRO A 113 12.04 3.27 10.96
CA PRO A 113 11.19 4.42 11.30
C PRO A 113 11.08 5.47 10.18
N SER A 114 12.09 5.62 9.32
CA SER A 114 12.07 6.57 8.18
C SER A 114 11.11 6.17 7.05
N ARG A 115 10.48 5.00 7.20
CA ARG A 115 9.48 4.45 6.28
C ARG A 115 8.20 4.04 7.00
N GLN A 116 7.93 4.62 8.16
CA GLN A 116 6.74 4.31 8.94
C GLN A 116 5.75 5.48 8.98
N THR A 117 4.47 5.16 8.87
CA THR A 117 3.40 6.13 9.10
C THR A 117 2.33 5.54 9.99
N GLU A 118 1.54 6.43 10.58
CA GLU A 118 0.38 6.04 11.37
C GLU A 118 -0.90 6.33 10.60
N CYS A 119 -1.88 5.44 10.71
CA CYS A 119 -3.27 5.73 10.39
C CYS A 119 -4.14 5.44 11.61
N VAL A 120 -5.25 6.16 11.72
CA VAL A 120 -6.16 6.04 12.86
C VAL A 120 -7.60 5.93 12.38
N MET A 121 -8.29 4.87 12.78
CA MET A 121 -9.71 4.69 12.59
C MET A 121 -10.45 5.07 13.87
N ILE A 122 -11.30 6.08 13.78
CA ILE A 122 -12.07 6.64 14.90
C ILE A 122 -13.54 6.30 14.66
N PRO A 123 -14.07 5.23 15.28
CA PRO A 123 -15.48 4.91 15.20
C PRO A 123 -16.31 5.80 16.10
N THR A 124 -17.51 6.12 15.64
CA THR A 124 -18.59 6.70 16.46
C THR A 124 -19.85 5.90 16.17
N GLU A 125 -20.96 6.21 16.85
CA GLU A 125 -22.23 5.52 16.63
C GLU A 125 -22.77 5.66 15.19
N THR A 126 -22.55 6.82 14.54
CA THR A 126 -23.18 7.15 13.25
C THR A 126 -22.20 7.26 12.09
N ARG A 127 -20.90 7.34 12.35
CA ARG A 127 -19.86 7.47 11.32
C ARG A 127 -18.56 6.81 11.74
N ARG A 128 -17.70 6.58 10.76
CA ARG A 128 -16.29 6.26 10.96
C ARG A 128 -15.44 7.35 10.32
N THR A 129 -14.35 7.72 10.97
CA THR A 129 -13.41 8.72 10.46
C THR A 129 -12.02 8.12 10.41
N ALA A 130 -11.42 8.12 9.22
CA ALA A 130 -10.03 7.73 9.02
C ALA A 130 -9.13 8.98 9.05
N CYS A 131 -8.11 8.96 9.90
CA CYS A 131 -6.98 9.87 9.85
C CYS A 131 -5.85 9.17 9.10
N ILE A 132 -5.41 9.75 7.99
CA ILE A 132 -4.38 9.18 7.12
C ILE A 132 -3.18 10.12 7.06
N SER A 133 -2.01 9.53 6.89
CA SER A 133 -0.75 10.25 6.67
C SER A 133 -0.55 10.52 5.17
N SER A 134 0.11 11.63 4.85
CA SER A 134 0.52 11.99 3.48
C SER A 134 2.03 12.00 3.27
N GLN A 135 2.79 12.00 4.36
CA GLN A 135 4.25 12.08 4.40
C GLN A 135 4.78 11.23 5.55
N VAL A 136 6.05 10.83 5.45
CA VAL A 136 6.82 10.29 6.57
C VAL A 136 7.59 11.43 7.21
N GLY A 137 7.18 11.81 8.42
CA GLY A 137 7.60 13.07 9.02
C GLY A 137 6.88 14.29 8.42
N CYS A 138 7.31 15.50 8.80
CA CYS A 138 6.73 16.75 8.33
C CYS A 138 7.77 17.87 8.32
N PRO A 139 7.95 18.63 7.21
CA PRO A 139 8.99 19.65 7.09
C PRO A 139 8.64 20.94 7.83
N VAL A 140 7.40 21.11 8.30
CA VAL A 140 6.93 22.37 8.90
C VAL A 140 7.58 22.66 10.25
N GLY A 141 7.96 21.62 11.01
CA GLY A 141 8.68 21.79 12.28
C GLY A 141 7.85 22.43 13.40
N CYS A 142 6.54 22.22 13.43
CA CYS A 142 5.67 22.69 14.51
C CYS A 142 6.12 22.12 15.86
N ARG A 143 6.47 22.98 16.83
CA ARG A 143 7.02 22.58 18.14
C ARG A 143 6.13 21.67 18.99
N PHE A 144 4.83 21.68 18.73
CA PHE A 144 3.84 20.86 19.46
C PHE A 144 3.47 19.57 18.71
N CYS A 145 3.99 19.35 17.49
CA CYS A 145 3.64 18.22 16.64
C CYS A 145 4.75 17.17 16.67
N ALA A 146 4.43 15.96 17.11
CA ALA A 146 5.40 14.85 17.14
C ALA A 146 6.01 14.58 15.75
N SER A 147 5.20 14.58 14.69
CA SER A 147 5.66 14.37 13.31
C SER A 147 6.60 15.47 12.80
N GLY A 148 6.58 16.66 13.42
CA GLY A 148 7.47 17.77 13.06
C GLY A 148 8.83 17.73 13.76
N LEU A 149 9.02 16.87 14.77
CA LEU A 149 10.26 16.81 15.54
C LEU A 149 11.41 16.15 14.76
N GLY A 150 11.09 15.17 13.90
CA GLY A 150 12.07 14.40 13.12
C GLY A 150 12.42 15.00 11.76
N GLY A 151 11.79 16.10 11.35
CA GLY A 151 11.88 16.61 9.98
C GLY A 151 11.06 15.77 8.99
N LEU A 152 11.46 15.75 7.71
CA LEU A 152 10.76 15.05 6.63
C LEU A 152 11.69 13.99 6.01
N ASP A 153 11.25 12.73 6.00
CA ASP A 153 11.92 11.62 5.32
C ASP A 153 11.43 11.44 3.87
N GLY A 154 10.15 11.74 3.61
CA GLY A 154 9.61 11.69 2.25
C GLY A 154 8.09 11.82 2.14
N ASN A 155 7.62 11.94 0.90
CA ASN A 155 6.20 11.91 0.58
C ASN A 155 5.72 10.46 0.37
N LEU A 156 4.44 10.21 0.60
CA LEU A 156 3.77 9.00 0.14
C LEU A 156 3.30 9.18 -1.31
N SER A 157 3.19 8.08 -2.06
CA SER A 157 2.45 8.08 -3.34
C SER A 157 0.95 8.22 -3.09
N ALA A 158 0.15 8.54 -4.12
CA ALA A 158 -1.29 8.59 -3.95
C ALA A 158 -1.83 7.21 -3.54
N GLY A 159 -1.24 6.14 -4.08
CA GLY A 159 -1.59 4.77 -3.75
C GLY A 159 -1.37 4.45 -2.28
N ARG A 160 -0.22 4.82 -1.72
CA ARG A 160 0.06 4.66 -0.28
C ARG A 160 -0.80 5.55 0.63
N ILE A 161 -1.30 6.67 0.12
CA ILE A 161 -2.26 7.50 0.86
C ILE A 161 -3.61 6.78 0.94
N VAL A 162 -4.08 6.25 -0.19
CA VAL A 162 -5.37 5.54 -0.31
C VAL A 162 -5.35 4.20 0.43
N GLU A 163 -4.24 3.46 0.39
CA GLU A 163 -4.07 2.15 1.03
C GLU A 163 -4.30 2.17 2.56
N GLN A 164 -4.20 3.34 3.20
CA GLN A 164 -4.39 3.48 4.65
C GLN A 164 -5.84 3.36 5.13
N ALA A 165 -6.83 3.33 4.22
CA ALA A 165 -8.25 3.54 4.52
C ALA A 165 -9.14 2.31 4.26
#